data_AF-A0A2S2GET3-F1
#
_entry.id   AF-A0A2S2GET3-F1
#
_cell.length_a   1.000
_cell.length_b   1.000
_cell.length_c   1.000
_cell.angle_alpha   90.00
_cell.angle_beta   90.00
_cell.angle_gamma   90.00
#
_symmetry.space_group_name_H-M   'P 1'
#
loop_
_entity.id
_entity.type
_entity.pdbx_description
1 polymer ?
#
loop_
_entity_poly.entity_id
_entity_poly.type
_entity_poly.pdbx_seq_one_letter_code
_entity_poly.pdbx_strand_id
1 'polypeptide(L)' 'MTVRGLPPVSALTEEQQRGWVCVWCGAPLRTGTARDLGEQRHVPREGVAYSWFPRACPDRTACAAREAAR' A
#
# COMPACT_ATOMS: atom_id res chain seq x y z
N MET A 1 -0.17 18.90 -6.50
CA MET A 1 -0.15 17.78 -5.52
C MET A 1 0.44 16.56 -6.23
N THR A 2 1.70 16.22 -5.99
CA THR A 2 2.32 15.01 -6.57
C THR A 2 1.69 13.77 -5.94
N VAL A 3 0.90 13.04 -6.71
CA VAL A 3 0.38 11.74 -6.28
C VAL A 3 1.56 10.79 -6.20
N ARG A 4 1.85 10.29 -4.99
CA ARG A 4 2.85 9.26 -4.79
C ARG A 4 2.38 7.98 -5.47
N GLY A 5 3.14 7.51 -6.46
CA GLY A 5 2.83 6.27 -7.17
C GLY A 5 2.74 5.08 -6.22
N LEU A 6 1.79 4.19 -6.49
CA LEU A 6 1.69 2.92 -5.78
C LEU A 6 2.81 1.98 -6.25
N PRO A 7 3.43 1.21 -5.35
CA PRO A 7 4.33 0.13 -5.75
C PRO A 7 3.57 -0.91 -6.58
N PRO A 8 4.24 -1.62 -7.49
CA PRO A 8 3.63 -2.72 -8.22
C PRO A 8 3.16 -3.79 -7.23
N VAL A 9 1.90 -4.21 -7.34
CA VAL A 9 1.28 -5.17 -6.40
C VAL A 9 2.04 -6.51 -6.34
N SER A 10 2.69 -6.90 -7.44
CA SER A 10 3.55 -8.09 -7.52
C SER A 10 4.82 -8.02 -6.68
N ALA A 11 5.25 -6.83 -6.27
CA ALA A 11 6.40 -6.63 -5.38
C ALA A 11 6.00 -6.47 -3.91
N LEU A 12 4.71 -6.55 -3.59
CA LEU A 12 4.19 -6.38 -2.23
C LEU A 12 4.06 -7.71 -1.52
N THR A 13 4.31 -7.70 -0.21
CA THR A 13 3.98 -8.84 0.65
C THR A 13 2.47 -9.04 0.74
N GLU A 14 2.02 -10.24 1.11
CA GLU A 14 0.58 -10.52 1.28
C GLU A 14 -0.05 -9.54 2.29
N GLU A 15 0.64 -9.20 3.36
CA GLU A 15 0.19 -8.25 4.38
C GLU A 15 -0.02 -6.84 3.80
N GLN A 16 0.85 -6.40 2.88
CA GLN A 16 0.72 -5.13 2.18
C GLN A 16 -0.47 -5.15 1.21
N GLN A 17 -0.64 -6.24 0.45
CA GLN A 17 -1.75 -6.40 -0.50
C GLN A 17 -3.11 -6.42 0.22
N ARG A 18 -3.18 -7.06 1.40
CA ARG A 18 -4.38 -7.08 2.26
C ARG A 18 -4.61 -5.78 3.02
N GLY A 19 -3.64 -4.85 3.02
CA GLY A 19 -3.71 -3.59 3.75
C GLY A 19 -3.59 -3.73 5.27
N TRP A 20 -2.94 -4.79 5.76
CA TRP A 20 -2.62 -4.98 7.19
C TRP A 20 -1.43 -4.12 7.62
N VAL A 21 -0.52 -3.88 6.67
CA VAL A 21 0.64 -2.99 6.84
C VAL A 21 0.64 -1.92 5.75
N CYS A 22 1.39 -0.85 5.98
CA CYS A 22 1.51 0.24 5.02
C CYS A 22 2.09 -0.26 3.70
N VAL A 23 1.42 0.08 2.60
CA VAL A 23 1.84 -0.28 1.23
C VAL A 23 3.27 0.19 0.89
N TRP A 24 3.75 1.24 1.56
CA TRP A 24 5.10 1.78 1.37
C TRP A 24 6.08 1.30 2.45
N CYS A 25 5.91 1.74 3.69
CA CYS A 25 6.90 1.48 4.75
C CYS A 25 6.76 0.12 5.47
N GLY A 26 5.71 -0.67 5.19
CA GLY A 26 5.50 -1.97 5.84
C GLY A 26 5.14 -1.93 7.33
N ALA A 27 4.94 -0.73 7.91
CA ALA A 27 4.54 -0.62 9.32
C ALA A 27 3.10 -1.12 9.53
N PRO A 28 2.80 -1.80 10.66
CA PRO A 28 1.44 -2.23 11.02
C PRO A 28 0.45 -1.08 11.03
N LEU A 29 -0.71 -1.31 10.41
CA LEU A 29 -1.79 -0.33 10.34
C LEU A 29 -2.85 -0.62 11.38
N ARG A 30 -3.30 0.42 12.08
CA ARG A 30 -4.42 0.32 13.02
C ARG A 30 -5.74 0.61 12.30
N THR A 31 -6.74 -0.22 12.58
CA THR A 31 -8.12 -0.03 12.14
C THR A 31 -8.60 1.39 12.50
N GLY A 32 -9.29 2.06 11.58
CA GLY A 32 -9.81 3.43 11.75
C GLY A 32 -8.82 4.58 11.54
N THR A 33 -7.50 4.33 11.55
CA THR A 33 -6.49 5.40 11.35
C THR A 33 -5.75 5.32 10.04
N ALA A 34 -5.69 4.12 9.44
CA ALA A 34 -5.01 3.93 8.17
C ALA A 34 -5.77 4.64 7.04
N ARG A 35 -5.00 5.35 6.22
CA ARG A 35 -5.51 6.04 5.05
C ARG A 35 -5.80 5.02 3.96
N ASP A 36 -7.06 4.97 3.54
CA ASP A 36 -7.49 4.21 2.37
C ASP A 36 -7.05 4.94 1.10
N LEU A 37 -6.46 4.22 0.14
CA LEU A 37 -5.99 4.78 -1.14
C LEU A 37 -6.95 4.46 -2.30
N GLY A 38 -8.14 3.97 -1.98
CA GLY A 38 -9.16 3.58 -2.93
C GLY A 38 -8.90 2.23 -3.59
N GLU A 39 -9.89 1.77 -4.34
CA GLU A 39 -9.77 0.58 -5.17
C GLU A 39 -8.69 0.76 -6.23
N GLN A 40 -7.86 -0.26 -6.38
CA GLN A 40 -6.86 -0.38 -7.42
C GLN A 40 -7.10 -1.67 -8.19
N ARG A 41 -6.92 -1.62 -9.50
CA ARG A 41 -7.11 -2.78 -10.37
C ARG A 41 -5.78 -3.29 -10.87
N HIS A 42 -5.52 -4.57 -10.65
CA HIS A 42 -4.38 -5.27 -11.22
C HIS A 42 -4.82 -6.26 -12.28
N VAL A 43 -4.14 -6.23 -13.42
CA VAL A 43 -4.31 -7.18 -14.52
C VAL A 43 -2.99 -7.92 -14.68
N PRO A 44 -2.85 -9.13 -14.12
CA PRO A 44 -1.63 -9.92 -14.29
C PRO A 44 -1.52 -10.41 -15.73
N ARG A 45 -0.30 -10.76 -16.18
CA ARG A 45 -0.08 -11.33 -17.53
C ARG A 45 -0.78 -12.67 -17.71
N GLU A 46 -0.87 -13.44 -16.63
CA GLU A 46 -1.53 -14.74 -16.56
C GLU A 46 -2.49 -14.73 -15.37
N GLY A 47 -3.68 -15.33 -15.55
CA GLY A 47 -4.72 -15.37 -14.53
C GLY A 47 -5.78 -14.28 -14.68
N VAL A 48 -6.51 -14.01 -13.60
CA VAL A 48 -7.71 -13.16 -13.61
C VAL A 48 -7.37 -11.79 -13.01
N ALA A 49 -7.88 -10.73 -13.64
CA ALA A 49 -7.80 -9.39 -13.09
C ALA A 49 -8.50 -9.31 -11.73
N TYR A 50 -7.88 -8.64 -10.77
CA TYR A 50 -8.42 -8.48 -9.43
C TYR A 50 -8.30 -7.05 -8.93
N SER A 51 -9.22 -6.70 -8.03
CA SER A 51 -9.20 -5.45 -7.31
C SER A 51 -8.52 -5.63 -5.96
N TRP A 52 -7.82 -4.60 -5.52
CA TRP A 52 -7.20 -4.55 -4.20
C TRP A 52 -7.29 -3.13 -3.63
N PHE A 53 -7.19 -3.01 -2.31
CA PHE A 53 -7.47 -1.77 -1.58
C PHE A 53 -6.26 -1.39 -0.72
N PRO A 54 -5.22 -0.78 -1.32
CA PRO A 54 -4.02 -0.42 -0.58
C PRO A 54 -4.31 0.57 0.53
N ARG A 55 -3.64 0.35 1.66
CA ARG A 55 -3.72 1.24 2.82
C ARG A 55 -2.35 1.81 3.16
N ALA A 56 -2.35 3.01 3.71
CA ALA A 56 -1.16 3.74 4.07
C ALA A 56 -1.23 4.35 5.47
N CYS A 57 -0.07 4.73 5.99
CA CYS A 57 0.02 5.49 7.21
C CYS A 57 -0.69 6.86 7.06
N PRO A 58 -1.36 7.36 8.11
CA PRO A 58 -1.96 8.69 8.10
C PRO A 58 -0.89 9.79 8.04
N ASP A 59 0.24 9.60 8.74
CA ASP A 59 1.39 10.50 8.68
C ASP A 59 2.29 10.14 7.50
N ARG A 60 2.31 11.02 6.50
CA ARG A 60 3.12 10.88 5.28
C ARG A 60 4.61 11.10 5.53
N THR A 61 4.98 12.02 6.42
CA THR A 61 6.38 12.37 6.70
C THR A 61 7.05 11.22 7.46
N ALA A 62 6.41 10.73 8.52
CA ALA A 62 6.94 9.59 9.27
C ALA A 62 6.98 8.30 8.42
N CYS A 63 6.03 8.13 7.51
CA CYS A 63 6.03 7.02 6.55
C CYS A 63 7.25 7.06 5.62
N ALA A 64 7.52 8.21 5.01
CA ALA A 64 8.67 8.39 4.12
C ALA A 64 10.00 8.14 4.84
N ALA A 65 10.13 8.59 6.10
CA ALA A 65 11.32 8.35 6.90
C ALA A 65 11.55 6.84 7.16
N ARG A 66 10.49 6.08 7.51
CA ARG A 66 10.60 4.62 7.73
C ARG A 66 10.96 3.85 6.46
N GLU A 67 10.41 4.27 5.33
CA GLU A 67 10.70 3.63 4.05
C GLU A 67 12.12 3.90 3.57
N ALA A 68 12.63 5.13 3.78
CA ALA A 68 14.02 5.45 3.45
C ALA A 68 15.05 4.72 4.34
N ALA A 69 14.63 4.25 5.52
CA ALA A 69 15.46 3.51 6.45
C ALA A 69 15.41 1.97 6.23
N ARG A 70 14.67 1.50 5.23
CA ARG A 70 14.46 0.09 4.93
C ARG A 70 15.40 -0.39 3.82
#